data_AF-A0A5C4N384-F1
#
_entry.id   AF-A0A5C4N384-F1
#
_cell.length_a   1.000
_cell.length_b   1.000
_cell.length_c   1.000
_cell.angle_alpha   90.00
_cell.angle_beta   90.00
_cell.angle_gamma   90.00
#
_symmetry.space_group_name_H-M   'P 1'
#
loop_
_entity.id
_entity.type
_entity.pdbx_description
1 polymer ?
#
loop_
_entity_poly.entity_id
_entity_poly.type
_entity_poly.pdbx_seq_one_letter_code
_entity_poly.pdbx_strand_id
1 'polypeptide(L)'
;MKAWLGAAALMTTACAADAATWTIIGAEGTTSTHTADGVTADAGDRWVTGLMTDGGTPYARQLTFTMTGRFDAVGFDFTPVRWNYQICTEDLTTGETVTCESNTYDNVLVQGIRDGGIIATSTFRMIDLAEIGMTGRYTFADEFQNLDALLIGFTPVPWPIDPGKYANCGNPCSQFYVNRLDLKSPDIPAPVPLPASLPLLSAALAGLMGLRQRRRT
;
A
#
# COMPACT_ATOMS: atom_id res chain seq x y z
N MET A 1 -31.43 -38.00 30.24
CA MET A 1 -30.75 -37.29 29.13
C MET A 1 -29.96 -36.13 29.73
N LYS A 2 -28.62 -36.17 29.69
CA LYS A 2 -27.71 -35.16 30.28
C LYS A 2 -27.39 -34.12 29.22
N ALA A 3 -27.83 -32.87 29.38
CA ALA A 3 -27.43 -31.75 28.53
C ALA A 3 -26.31 -30.97 29.21
N TRP A 4 -25.11 -31.00 28.62
CA TRP A 4 -23.98 -30.16 28.98
C TRP A 4 -24.09 -28.84 28.22
N LEU A 5 -24.21 -27.71 28.93
CA LEU A 5 -24.09 -26.37 28.37
C LEU A 5 -22.69 -25.84 28.72
N GLY A 6 -21.75 -25.97 27.80
CA GLY A 6 -20.45 -25.31 27.87
C GLY A 6 -20.59 -23.89 27.32
N ALA A 7 -20.58 -22.88 28.20
CA ALA A 7 -20.44 -21.50 27.79
C ALA A 7 -18.96 -21.23 27.52
N ALA A 8 -18.57 -21.21 26.24
CA ALA A 8 -17.26 -20.75 25.83
C ALA A 8 -17.21 -19.22 25.98
N ALA A 9 -16.42 -18.73 26.95
CA ALA A 9 -16.09 -17.32 27.04
C ALA A 9 -15.18 -16.96 25.86
N LEU A 10 -15.73 -16.29 24.86
CA LEU A 10 -14.96 -15.69 23.77
C LEU A 10 -14.19 -14.49 24.35
N MET A 11 -12.95 -14.70 24.78
CA MET A 11 -12.04 -13.59 25.09
C MET A 11 -11.60 -12.94 23.79
N THR A 12 -12.19 -11.78 23.46
CA THR A 12 -11.67 -10.92 22.40
C THR A 12 -10.51 -10.11 22.97
N THR A 13 -9.27 -10.56 22.75
CA THR A 13 -8.08 -9.74 22.99
C THR A 13 -8.05 -8.63 21.96
N ALA A 14 -8.34 -7.41 22.39
CA ALA A 14 -8.14 -6.22 21.57
C ALA A 14 -6.66 -5.82 21.69
N CYS A 15 -5.84 -6.20 20.70
CA CYS A 15 -4.50 -5.67 20.58
C CYS A 15 -4.59 -4.22 20.12
N ALA A 16 -3.96 -3.30 20.86
CA ALA A 16 -3.61 -1.99 20.32
C ALA A 16 -2.61 -2.24 19.17
N ALA A 17 -2.92 -1.76 17.98
CA ALA A 17 -2.01 -1.86 16.85
C ALA A 17 -0.95 -0.76 16.99
N ASP A 18 0.28 -1.15 17.34
CA ASP A 18 1.42 -0.25 17.30
C ASP A 18 1.71 0.22 15.86
N ALA A 19 2.41 1.34 15.72
CA ALA A 19 2.89 1.83 14.42
C ALA A 19 3.69 0.72 13.70
N ALA A 20 3.30 0.39 12.47
CA ALA A 20 3.89 -0.70 11.71
C ALA A 20 4.90 -0.16 10.69
N THR A 21 6.19 -0.29 10.99
CA THR A 21 7.22 -0.09 9.97
C THR A 21 7.29 -1.35 9.12
N TRP A 22 6.88 -1.27 7.86
CA TRP A 22 7.07 -2.38 6.93
C TRP A 22 8.37 -2.17 6.16
N THR A 23 9.34 -3.06 6.43
CA THR A 23 10.59 -3.09 5.66
C THR A 23 10.44 -4.18 4.61
N ILE A 24 10.60 -3.83 3.33
CA ILE A 24 10.54 -4.82 2.26
C ILE A 24 11.89 -5.56 2.25
N ILE A 25 12.01 -6.60 3.09
CA ILE A 25 13.21 -7.42 3.14
C ILE A 25 13.06 -8.60 2.19
N GLY A 26 13.82 -8.53 1.10
CA GLY A 26 14.23 -9.59 0.18
C GLY A 26 13.51 -10.93 0.27
N ALA A 27 12.45 -11.10 -0.52
CA ALA A 27 12.04 -12.41 -1.00
C ALA A 27 11.64 -12.28 -2.48
N GLU A 28 12.54 -12.70 -3.38
CA GLU A 28 12.15 -12.98 -4.76
C GLU A 28 11.15 -14.12 -4.75
N GLY A 29 9.87 -13.81 -4.99
CA GLY A 29 8.78 -14.76 -5.03
C GLY A 29 8.19 -14.84 -6.43
N THR A 30 7.49 -15.93 -6.72
CA THR A 30 6.63 -16.03 -7.92
C THR A 30 5.19 -15.60 -7.65
N THR A 31 4.87 -15.20 -6.42
CA THR A 31 3.53 -14.78 -6.00
C THR A 31 3.28 -13.33 -6.40
N SER A 32 2.01 -12.95 -6.63
CA SER A 32 1.64 -11.55 -6.86
C SER A 32 1.45 -10.77 -5.55
N THR A 33 1.27 -11.49 -4.44
CA THR A 33 0.99 -10.92 -3.11
C THR A 33 2.06 -11.30 -2.09
N HIS A 34 2.32 -10.40 -1.15
CA HIS A 34 3.19 -10.63 0.00
C HIS A 34 2.59 -9.98 1.26
N THR A 35 2.52 -10.71 2.36
CA THR A 35 2.00 -10.20 3.64
C THR A 35 3.06 -10.35 4.74
N ALA A 36 3.39 -9.25 5.40
CA ALA A 36 4.26 -9.22 6.58
C ALA A 36 3.87 -8.05 7.48
N ASP A 37 4.05 -8.21 8.79
CA ASP A 37 3.79 -7.17 9.81
C ASP A 37 2.39 -6.53 9.74
N GLY A 38 1.39 -7.31 9.31
CA GLY A 38 0.01 -6.85 9.17
C GLY A 38 -0.27 -6.01 7.91
N VAL A 39 0.73 -5.83 7.04
CA VAL A 39 0.62 -5.17 5.74
C VAL A 39 0.60 -6.23 4.64
N THR A 40 -0.34 -6.12 3.71
CA THR A 40 -0.37 -6.91 2.47
C THR A 40 -0.05 -6.01 1.30
N ALA A 41 1.00 -6.36 0.57
CA ALA A 41 1.37 -5.77 -0.71
C ALA A 41 0.90 -6.67 -1.86
N ASP A 42 0.20 -6.12 -2.84
CA ASP A 42 -0.27 -6.79 -4.05
C ASP A 42 0.25 -6.08 -5.29
N ALA A 43 1.02 -6.82 -6.11
CA ALA A 43 1.56 -6.35 -7.37
C ALA A 43 0.56 -6.45 -8.54
N GLY A 44 -0.51 -7.24 -8.41
CA GLY A 44 -1.37 -7.67 -9.53
C GLY A 44 -0.70 -8.62 -10.53
N ASP A 45 0.59 -8.42 -10.80
CA ASP A 45 1.45 -9.19 -11.69
C ASP A 45 2.58 -9.92 -10.91
N ARG A 46 3.73 -10.16 -11.55
CA ARG A 46 4.88 -10.81 -10.90
C ARG A 46 5.54 -9.87 -9.90
N TRP A 47 5.55 -10.29 -8.63
CA TRP A 47 6.32 -9.63 -7.58
C TRP A 47 7.81 -9.97 -7.71
N VAL A 48 8.66 -8.95 -7.62
CA VAL A 48 10.05 -9.08 -7.22
C VAL A 48 10.24 -8.03 -6.15
N THR A 49 10.85 -8.38 -5.00
CA THR A 49 10.97 -7.55 -3.79
C THR A 49 11.06 -6.04 -4.10
N GLY A 50 9.94 -5.34 -3.98
CA GLY A 50 9.86 -3.89 -4.16
C GLY A 50 10.09 -3.37 -5.59
N LEU A 51 10.48 -4.22 -6.54
CA LEU A 51 10.74 -3.83 -7.93
C LEU A 51 9.43 -3.50 -8.63
N MET A 52 9.38 -2.29 -9.20
CA MET A 52 8.38 -1.91 -10.18
C MET A 52 9.04 -1.53 -11.50
N THR A 53 8.34 -1.79 -12.60
CA THR A 53 8.73 -1.35 -13.95
C THR A 53 7.59 -0.62 -14.63
N ASP A 54 7.89 0.34 -15.49
CA ASP A 54 6.84 1.11 -16.18
C ASP A 54 6.15 0.38 -17.33
N GLY A 55 6.64 -0.79 -17.74
CA GLY A 55 6.00 -1.66 -18.72
C GLY A 55 6.96 -2.58 -19.47
N GLY A 56 6.39 -3.44 -20.32
CA GLY A 56 7.11 -4.32 -21.25
C GLY A 56 7.96 -5.43 -20.61
N THR A 57 7.94 -5.55 -19.30
CA THR A 57 8.40 -6.72 -18.55
C THR A 57 7.22 -7.41 -17.88
N PRO A 58 7.37 -8.66 -17.38
CA PRO A 58 6.32 -9.30 -16.58
C PRO A 58 6.25 -8.76 -15.14
N TYR A 59 7.06 -7.77 -14.76
CA TYR A 59 7.11 -7.23 -13.40
C TYR A 59 6.03 -6.19 -13.14
N ALA A 60 5.66 -6.05 -11.88
CA ALA A 60 4.61 -5.13 -11.42
C ALA A 60 4.83 -3.70 -11.91
N ARG A 61 3.75 -3.05 -12.38
CA ARG A 61 3.74 -1.60 -12.68
C ARG A 61 3.28 -0.74 -11.51
N GLN A 62 2.69 -1.39 -10.52
CA GLN A 62 2.15 -0.80 -9.32
C GLN A 62 2.15 -1.82 -8.18
N LEU A 63 2.18 -1.34 -6.96
CA LEU A 63 2.00 -2.09 -5.74
C LEU A 63 0.84 -1.46 -4.96
N THR A 64 -0.09 -2.29 -4.51
CA THR A 64 -1.20 -1.90 -3.64
C THR A 64 -0.96 -2.42 -2.24
N PHE A 65 -0.90 -1.54 -1.26
CA PHE A 65 -0.70 -1.84 0.15
C PHE A 65 -2.01 -1.74 0.90
N THR A 66 -2.29 -2.73 1.75
CA THR A 66 -3.48 -2.82 2.60
C THR A 66 -3.10 -3.28 4.00
N MET A 67 -3.91 -2.93 5.00
CA MET A 67 -3.76 -3.38 6.39
C MET A 67 -5.07 -3.94 6.94
N THR A 68 -5.01 -4.58 8.10
CA THR A 68 -6.24 -4.88 8.86
C THR A 68 -6.81 -3.58 9.43
N GLY A 69 -7.85 -3.06 8.77
CA GLY A 69 -8.44 -1.78 9.10
C GLY A 69 -7.78 -0.63 8.33
N ARG A 70 -8.10 0.60 8.74
CA ARG A 70 -7.56 1.81 8.10
C ARG A 70 -6.11 2.06 8.54
N PHE A 71 -5.38 2.90 7.81
CA PHE A 71 -4.01 3.29 8.12
C PHE A 71 -3.65 4.68 7.59
N ASP A 72 -2.65 5.31 8.19
CA ASP A 72 -2.02 6.54 7.71
C ASP A 72 -0.72 6.18 6.98
N ALA A 73 -0.54 6.67 5.76
CA ALA A 73 0.74 6.54 5.07
C ALA A 73 1.68 7.66 5.53
N VAL A 74 2.88 7.31 6.00
CA VAL A 74 3.85 8.29 6.55
C VAL A 74 4.92 8.63 5.53
N GLY A 75 5.56 7.62 4.96
CA GLY A 75 6.53 7.79 3.88
C GLY A 75 7.02 6.46 3.34
N PHE A 76 7.75 6.50 2.24
CA PHE A 76 8.43 5.34 1.73
C PHE A 76 9.81 5.69 1.17
N ASP A 77 10.72 4.75 1.31
CA ASP A 77 12.05 4.84 0.74
C ASP A 77 12.06 4.10 -0.60
N PHE A 78 12.73 4.67 -1.57
CA PHE A 78 12.84 4.09 -2.91
C PHE A 78 14.26 4.21 -3.45
N THR A 79 14.63 3.34 -4.38
CA THR A 79 15.90 3.43 -5.12
C THR A 79 15.60 3.42 -6.62
N PRO A 80 15.85 4.51 -7.36
CA PRO A 80 15.76 4.49 -8.81
C PRO A 80 16.81 3.53 -9.38
N VAL A 81 16.36 2.58 -10.21
CA VAL A 81 17.22 1.56 -10.80
C VAL A 81 17.50 1.97 -12.22
N ARG A 82 18.80 2.12 -12.54
CA ARG A 82 19.33 2.55 -13.85
C ARG A 82 18.33 2.27 -14.98
N TRP A 83 18.04 3.31 -15.75
CA TRP A 83 17.81 3.42 -17.19
C TRP A 83 17.02 4.72 -17.38
N ASN A 84 17.56 5.64 -18.16
CA ASN A 84 16.83 6.85 -18.52
C ASN A 84 15.99 6.53 -19.74
N TYR A 85 14.72 6.88 -19.73
CA TYR A 85 14.01 7.00 -20.98
C TYR A 85 14.33 8.36 -21.58
N GLN A 86 14.45 8.41 -22.90
CA GLN A 86 14.64 9.66 -23.60
C GLN A 86 13.32 10.02 -24.26
N ILE A 87 12.94 11.28 -24.19
CA ILE A 87 11.96 11.82 -25.11
C ILE A 87 12.75 12.36 -26.29
N CYS A 88 12.65 11.67 -27.42
CA CYS A 88 13.26 12.08 -28.67
C CYS A 88 12.24 12.87 -29.49
N THR A 89 12.71 13.92 -30.14
CA THR A 89 11.96 14.69 -31.13
C THR A 89 12.42 14.29 -32.52
N GLU A 90 11.48 13.92 -33.37
CA GLU A 90 11.62 13.57 -34.78
C GLU A 90 11.12 14.73 -35.65
N ASP A 91 11.85 15.02 -36.72
CA ASP A 91 11.35 15.92 -37.76
C ASP A 91 10.28 15.17 -38.56
N LEU A 92 9.03 15.59 -38.44
CA LEU A 92 7.89 14.97 -39.11
C LEU A 92 7.96 15.02 -40.66
N THR A 93 8.86 15.82 -41.22
CA THR A 93 9.07 15.95 -42.67
C THR A 93 10.08 14.93 -43.19
N THR A 94 11.14 14.66 -42.43
CA THR A 94 12.25 13.78 -42.84
C THR A 94 12.22 12.42 -42.16
N GLY A 95 11.54 12.29 -41.02
CA GLY A 95 11.59 11.13 -40.15
C GLY A 95 12.91 10.98 -39.38
N GLU A 96 13.72 12.04 -39.33
CA GLU A 96 15.03 12.00 -38.65
C GLU A 96 14.91 12.45 -37.20
N THR A 97 15.60 11.75 -36.29
CA THR A 97 15.74 12.16 -34.89
C THR A 97 16.56 13.45 -34.80
N VAL A 98 15.95 14.51 -34.28
CA VAL A 98 16.56 15.85 -34.16
C VAL A 98 17.24 16.01 -32.81
N THR A 99 16.55 15.65 -31.73
CA THR A 99 17.04 15.81 -30.35
C THR A 99 16.51 14.69 -29.47
N CYS A 100 17.25 14.31 -28.42
CA CYS A 100 16.78 13.40 -27.39
C CYS A 100 17.09 13.99 -26.02
N GLU A 101 16.06 14.19 -25.20
CA GLU A 101 16.18 14.69 -23.84
C GLU A 101 15.94 13.56 -22.85
N SER A 102 16.83 13.43 -21.88
CA SER A 102 16.69 12.44 -20.82
C SER A 102 15.55 12.84 -19.89
N ASN A 103 14.47 12.07 -19.88
CA ASN A 103 13.41 12.18 -18.89
C ASN A 103 13.49 10.95 -18.00
N THR A 104 13.88 11.16 -16.75
CA THR A 104 14.21 10.04 -15.87
C THR A 104 13.24 10.03 -14.70
N TYR A 105 12.49 8.93 -14.55
CA TYR A 105 11.63 8.66 -13.39
C TYR A 105 10.68 9.81 -13.02
N ASP A 106 10.11 10.51 -13.99
CA ASP A 106 9.19 11.63 -13.80
C ASP A 106 7.72 11.20 -13.70
N ASN A 107 7.50 9.91 -13.47
CA ASN A 107 6.22 9.26 -13.68
C ASN A 107 5.83 8.39 -12.48
N VAL A 108 6.19 8.75 -11.24
CA VAL A 108 5.67 8.03 -10.07
C VAL A 108 4.29 8.55 -9.70
N LEU A 109 3.36 7.63 -9.50
CA LEU A 109 2.00 7.84 -9.04
C LEU A 109 1.83 7.26 -7.64
N VAL A 110 1.21 8.03 -6.75
CA VAL A 110 0.71 7.55 -5.48
C VAL A 110 -0.76 7.89 -5.36
N GLN A 111 -1.59 6.91 -4.98
CA GLN A 111 -3.01 7.12 -4.70
C GLN A 111 -3.40 6.58 -3.33
N GLY A 112 -4.09 7.40 -2.55
CA GLY A 112 -4.75 6.99 -1.31
C GLY A 112 -6.19 6.63 -1.59
N ILE A 113 -6.62 5.44 -1.18
CA ILE A 113 -7.96 4.91 -1.43
C ILE A 113 -8.70 4.76 -0.10
N ARG A 114 -9.93 5.27 -0.04
CA ARG A 114 -10.84 5.15 1.10
C ARG A 114 -12.26 4.88 0.60
N ASP A 115 -12.94 3.91 1.20
CA ASP A 115 -14.31 3.49 0.88
C ASP A 115 -14.50 3.14 -0.61
N GLY A 116 -13.45 2.58 -1.22
CA GLY A 116 -13.41 2.23 -2.64
C GLY A 116 -13.18 3.41 -3.59
N GLY A 117 -13.06 4.64 -3.10
CA GLY A 117 -12.75 5.84 -3.88
C GLY A 117 -11.32 6.34 -3.69
N ILE A 118 -10.74 6.95 -4.72
CA ILE A 118 -9.46 7.67 -4.60
C ILE A 118 -9.74 9.01 -3.89
N ILE A 119 -9.09 9.23 -2.75
CA ILE A 119 -9.25 10.45 -1.94
C ILE A 119 -8.02 11.34 -1.93
N ALA A 120 -6.86 10.80 -2.32
CA ALA A 120 -5.61 11.52 -2.43
C ALA A 120 -4.85 11.03 -3.66
N THR A 121 -4.16 11.91 -4.36
CA THR A 121 -3.29 11.57 -5.49
C THR A 121 -2.08 12.47 -5.47
N SER A 122 -0.90 11.89 -5.66
CA SER A 122 0.34 12.62 -5.83
C SER A 122 1.12 12.04 -7.00
N THR A 123 1.78 12.92 -7.74
CA THR A 123 2.77 12.54 -8.74
C THR A 123 4.05 13.30 -8.47
N PHE A 124 5.19 12.64 -8.67
CA PHE A 124 6.48 13.27 -8.47
C PHE A 124 7.55 12.64 -9.36
N ARG A 125 8.64 13.38 -9.53
CA ARG A 125 9.83 12.90 -10.23
C ARG A 125 10.80 12.36 -9.19
N MET A 126 11.18 11.10 -9.31
CA MET A 126 12.11 10.48 -8.35
C MET A 126 13.47 11.19 -8.34
N ILE A 127 13.89 11.72 -9.49
CA ILE A 127 15.16 12.46 -9.62
C ILE A 127 15.20 13.74 -8.80
N ASP A 128 14.04 14.33 -8.47
CA ASP A 128 13.96 15.51 -7.61
C ASP A 128 14.22 15.16 -6.13
N LEU A 129 14.23 13.86 -5.78
CA LEU A 129 14.31 13.35 -4.41
C LEU A 129 15.51 12.42 -4.19
N ALA A 130 16.06 11.78 -5.23
CA ALA A 130 17.29 11.00 -5.16
C ALA A 130 17.97 10.83 -6.51
N GLU A 131 19.30 10.74 -6.46
CA GLU A 131 20.12 10.36 -7.61
C GLU A 131 19.96 8.86 -7.95
N ILE A 132 20.30 8.50 -9.19
CA ILE A 132 20.22 7.10 -9.66
C ILE A 132 21.10 6.19 -8.80
N GLY A 133 20.53 5.09 -8.31
CA GLY A 133 21.22 4.15 -7.44
C GLY A 133 21.36 4.62 -5.98
N MET A 134 20.84 5.80 -5.63
CA MET A 134 20.74 6.27 -4.26
C MET A 134 19.32 6.09 -3.73
N THR A 135 19.20 5.82 -2.43
CA THR A 135 17.90 5.73 -1.77
C THR A 135 17.36 7.12 -1.49
N GLY A 136 16.21 7.45 -2.07
CA GLY A 136 15.41 8.63 -1.75
C GLY A 136 14.28 8.29 -0.80
N ARG A 137 13.66 9.34 -0.25
CA ARG A 137 12.48 9.21 0.60
C ARG A 137 11.38 10.15 0.12
N TYR A 138 10.20 9.60 -0.08
CA TYR A 138 8.97 10.35 -0.28
C TYR A 138 8.19 10.40 1.03
N THR A 139 7.74 11.59 1.42
CA THR A 139 6.91 11.80 2.63
C THR A 139 5.49 12.15 2.19
N PHE A 140 4.50 11.45 2.72
CA PHE A 140 3.10 11.71 2.35
C PHE A 140 2.56 12.96 3.06
N ALA A 141 1.64 13.66 2.39
CA ALA A 141 0.87 14.74 2.98
C ALA A 141 -0.31 14.20 3.80
N ASP A 142 -0.95 15.05 4.62
CA ASP A 142 -2.05 14.68 5.52
C ASP A 142 -3.27 14.07 4.81
N GLU A 143 -3.41 14.30 3.51
CA GLU A 143 -4.46 13.71 2.65
C GLU A 143 -4.38 12.17 2.59
N PHE A 144 -3.20 11.59 2.86
CA PHE A 144 -2.94 10.15 2.87
C PHE A 144 -3.14 9.49 4.25
N GLN A 145 -3.95 10.09 5.11
CA GLN A 145 -4.36 9.49 6.39
C GLN A 145 -5.60 8.61 6.22
N ASN A 146 -5.88 7.72 7.18
CA ASN A 146 -7.11 6.93 7.33
C ASN A 146 -7.56 6.20 6.04
N LEU A 147 -6.60 5.63 5.31
CA LEU A 147 -6.74 4.90 4.04
C LEU A 147 -7.17 3.45 4.28
N ASP A 148 -7.91 2.88 3.33
CA ASP A 148 -8.13 1.43 3.23
C ASP A 148 -7.05 0.77 2.36
N ALA A 149 -6.54 1.50 1.37
CA ALA A 149 -5.43 1.05 0.53
C ALA A 149 -4.55 2.23 0.07
N LEU A 150 -3.28 1.93 -0.20
CA LEU A 150 -2.30 2.84 -0.77
C LEU A 150 -1.75 2.20 -2.03
N LEU A 151 -1.88 2.86 -3.17
CA LEU A 151 -1.27 2.44 -4.42
C LEU A 151 -0.02 3.27 -4.67
N ILE A 152 1.09 2.62 -4.96
CA ILE A 152 2.33 3.24 -5.47
C ILE A 152 2.60 2.59 -6.82
N GLY A 153 2.82 3.37 -7.86
CA GLY A 153 3.09 2.82 -9.19
C GLY A 153 3.63 3.86 -10.14
N PHE A 154 3.58 3.54 -11.43
CA PHE A 154 3.90 4.50 -12.47
C PHE A 154 2.64 5.16 -13.03
N THR A 155 2.67 6.47 -13.24
CA THR A 155 1.78 7.09 -14.21
C THR A 155 2.15 6.55 -15.59
N PRO A 156 1.17 6.18 -16.43
CA PRO A 156 1.44 5.98 -17.85
C PRO A 156 2.16 7.23 -18.36
N VAL A 157 3.32 7.08 -19.00
CA VAL A 157 3.94 8.19 -19.72
C VAL A 157 2.85 8.76 -20.63
N PRO A 158 2.52 10.06 -20.56
CA PRO A 158 1.40 10.62 -21.30
C PRO A 158 1.57 10.29 -22.78
N TRP A 159 0.71 9.39 -23.24
CA TRP A 159 0.59 8.97 -24.62
C TRP A 159 -0.73 9.54 -25.12
N PRO A 160 -0.75 10.35 -26.19
CA PRO A 160 0.36 10.65 -27.08
C PRO A 160 1.33 11.70 -26.53
N ILE A 161 2.63 11.45 -26.72
CA ILE A 161 3.65 12.49 -26.66
C ILE A 161 3.37 13.41 -27.87
N ASP A 162 3.61 14.73 -27.75
CA ASP A 162 3.31 15.70 -28.82
C ASP A 162 3.70 15.18 -30.21
N PRO A 163 2.97 15.51 -31.30
CA PRO A 163 3.35 15.09 -32.64
C PRO A 163 4.83 15.35 -32.94
N GLY A 164 5.54 14.32 -33.37
CA GLY A 164 6.99 14.39 -33.59
C GLY A 164 7.80 14.12 -32.34
N LYS A 165 7.22 13.62 -31.25
CA LYS A 165 7.97 13.12 -30.10
C LYS A 165 7.66 11.65 -29.84
N TYR A 166 8.69 10.90 -29.45
CA TYR A 166 8.56 9.50 -29.09
C TYR A 166 9.46 9.16 -27.90
N ALA A 167 9.04 8.19 -27.09
CA ALA A 167 9.86 7.64 -26.04
C ALA A 167 10.88 6.68 -26.66
N ASN A 168 12.17 6.98 -26.48
CA ASN A 168 13.27 6.11 -26.83
C ASN A 168 13.89 5.53 -25.56
N CYS A 169 13.64 4.25 -25.34
CA CYS A 169 14.16 3.50 -24.21
C CYS A 169 14.26 2.03 -24.58
N GLY A 170 15.18 1.33 -23.91
CA GLY A 170 15.08 -0.12 -23.84
C GLY A 170 13.84 -0.52 -23.03
N ASN A 171 13.48 -1.80 -23.10
CA ASN A 171 12.33 -2.32 -22.37
C ASN A 171 12.83 -3.05 -21.09
N PRO A 172 12.49 -2.60 -19.86
CA PRO A 172 11.59 -1.50 -19.50
C PRO A 172 12.27 -0.13 -19.56
N CYS A 173 11.44 0.93 -19.62
CA CYS A 173 11.90 2.31 -19.79
C CYS A 173 12.28 2.98 -18.47
N SER A 174 11.67 2.56 -17.38
CA SER A 174 12.01 2.99 -16.02
C SER A 174 11.70 1.90 -15.01
N GLN A 175 12.52 1.85 -13.96
CA GLN A 175 12.48 0.85 -12.91
C GLN A 175 12.84 1.47 -11.56
N PHE A 176 12.19 1.06 -10.49
CA PHE A 176 12.65 1.40 -9.15
C PHE A 176 12.29 0.34 -8.12
N TYR A 177 13.03 0.33 -7.03
CA TYR A 177 12.69 -0.45 -5.84
C TYR A 177 11.97 0.43 -4.83
N VAL A 178 10.89 -0.06 -4.23
CA VAL A 178 10.44 0.38 -2.91
C VAL A 178 11.18 -0.47 -1.90
N ASN A 179 11.90 0.17 -0.98
CA ASN A 179 12.73 -0.53 -0.01
C ASN A 179 12.05 -0.63 1.35
N ARG A 180 11.32 0.42 1.72
CA ARG A 180 10.68 0.57 3.03
C ARG A 180 9.41 1.40 2.86
N LEU A 181 8.37 1.03 3.59
CA LEU A 181 7.11 1.77 3.66
C LEU A 181 6.72 1.89 5.14
N ASP A 182 6.58 3.13 5.60
CA ASP A 182 6.13 3.42 6.94
C ASP A 182 4.63 3.68 6.93
N LEU A 183 3.86 2.78 7.55
CA LEU A 183 2.42 2.90 7.75
C LEU A 183 2.11 3.00 9.24
N LYS A 184 1.20 3.89 9.62
CA LYS A 184 0.73 3.99 11.00
C LYS A 184 -0.69 3.44 11.05
N SER A 185 -1.01 2.59 12.01
CA SER A 185 -2.42 2.39 12.34
C SER A 185 -2.95 3.76 12.84
N PRO A 186 -4.12 4.23 12.38
CA PRO A 186 -4.70 5.43 12.94
C PRO A 186 -4.87 5.14 14.43
N ASP A 187 -4.68 6.13 15.28
CA ASP A 187 -4.80 5.94 16.73
C ASP A 187 -6.23 5.44 17.05
N ILE A 188 -6.45 4.12 16.96
CA ILE A 188 -7.67 3.48 17.40
C ILE A 188 -7.64 3.72 18.90
N PRO A 189 -8.57 4.51 19.45
CA PRO A 189 -8.57 4.81 20.87
C PRO A 189 -8.43 3.48 21.59
N ALA A 190 -7.41 3.36 22.45
CA ALA A 190 -7.15 2.13 23.18
C ALA A 190 -8.49 1.61 23.69
N PRO A 191 -8.83 0.32 23.47
CA PRO A 191 -10.15 -0.22 23.77
C PRO A 191 -10.57 0.28 25.14
N VAL A 192 -11.55 1.20 25.18
CA VAL A 192 -11.94 1.83 26.44
C VAL A 192 -12.31 0.68 27.35
N PRO A 193 -11.64 0.49 28.50
CA PRO A 193 -11.92 -0.65 29.35
C PRO A 193 -13.41 -0.63 29.63
N LEU A 194 -14.12 -1.64 29.10
CA LEU A 194 -15.56 -1.74 29.30
C LEU A 194 -15.76 -1.63 30.81
N PRO A 195 -16.66 -0.76 31.28
CA PRO A 195 -16.85 -0.59 32.71
C PRO A 195 -17.08 -1.97 33.31
N ALA A 196 -16.35 -2.30 34.39
CA ALA A 196 -16.40 -3.63 35.01
C ALA A 196 -17.83 -4.08 35.38
N SER A 197 -18.79 -3.14 35.38
CA SER A 197 -20.21 -3.38 35.49
C SER A 197 -20.80 -4.23 34.34
N LEU A 198 -20.25 -4.25 33.13
CA LEU A 198 -20.79 -5.05 32.02
C LEU A 198 -20.71 -6.56 32.27
N PRO A 199 -19.54 -7.15 32.60
CA PRO A 199 -19.48 -8.57 32.96
C PRO A 199 -20.28 -8.88 34.23
N LEU A 200 -20.35 -7.95 35.20
CA LEU A 200 -21.18 -8.11 36.40
C LEU A 200 -22.68 -8.10 36.08
N LEU A 201 -23.14 -7.24 35.17
CA LEU A 201 -24.53 -7.18 34.72
C LEU A 201 -24.90 -8.45 33.96
N SER A 202 -24.02 -8.94 33.08
CA SER A 202 -24.19 -10.21 32.38
C SER A 202 -24.32 -11.38 33.35
N ALA A 203 -23.47 -11.43 34.38
CA ALA A 203 -23.54 -12.45 35.42
C ALA A 203 -24.83 -12.36 36.24
N ALA A 204 -25.27 -11.15 36.60
CA ALA A 204 -26.51 -10.92 37.34
C ALA A 204 -27.75 -11.33 36.52
N LEU A 205 -27.79 -11.00 35.23
CA LEU A 205 -28.87 -11.39 34.31
C LEU A 205 -28.91 -12.90 34.10
N ALA A 206 -27.76 -13.55 33.92
CA ALA A 206 -27.67 -15.01 33.82
C ALA A 206 -28.16 -15.69 35.11
N GLY A 207 -27.80 -15.15 36.27
CA GLY A 207 -28.30 -15.62 37.57
C GLY A 207 -29.82 -15.49 37.72
N LEU A 208 -30.38 -14.36 37.32
CA LEU A 208 -31.83 -14.11 37.36
C LEU A 208 -32.61 -15.04 36.41
N MET A 209 -32.10 -15.27 35.20
CA MET A 209 -32.71 -16.22 34.26
C MET A 209 -32.66 -17.66 34.80
N GLY A 210 -31.53 -18.07 35.41
CA GLY A 210 -31.41 -19.38 36.05
C GLY A 210 -32.41 -19.59 37.19
N LEU A 211 -32.60 -18.58 38.05
CA LEU A 211 -33.59 -18.64 39.14
C LEU A 211 -35.03 -18.70 38.62
N ARG A 212 -35.34 -17.99 37.52
CA ARG A 212 -36.68 -17.99 36.92
C ARG A 212 -37.01 -19.34 36.29
N GLN A 213 -36.04 -20.00 35.67
CA GLN A 213 -36.22 -21.31 35.05
C GLN A 213 -36.50 -22.39 36.11
N ARG A 214 -35.82 -22.30 37.26
CA ARG A 214 -36.01 -23.21 38.41
C ARG A 214 -37.38 -23.12 39.09
N ARG A 215 -38.12 -22.02 38.90
CA ARG A 215 -39.50 -21.87 39.41
C ARG A 215 -40.57 -22.42 38.46
N ARG A 216 -40.21 -22.71 37.21
CA ARG A 216 -41.15 -23.22 36.18
C ARG A 216 -41.04 -24.73 35.95
N THR A 217 -39.97 -25.35 36.42
CA THR A 217 -39.78 -26.80 36.51
C THR A 217 -40.14 -27.29 37.90
#